data_AF-A0A162KFB9-F1
#
_entry.id   AF-A0A162KFB9-F1
#
_cell.length_a   1.000
_cell.length_b   1.000
_cell.length_c   1.000
_cell.angle_alpha   90.00
_cell.angle_beta   90.00
_cell.angle_gamma   90.00
#
_symmetry.space_group_name_H-M   'P 1'
#
loop_
_entity.id
_entity.type
_entity.pdbx_description
1 polymer ?
#
loop_
_entity_poly.entity_id
_entity_poly.type
_entity_poly.pdbx_seq_one_letter_code
_entity_poly.pdbx_strand_id
1 'polypeptide(L)'
;MHALLPTLSLSVLLLASASPISRDGVASCDPNNFCSGVGNTSPGPYTCGNNLLGPVGLQNVRIRAGNILGQILDNYHPFAGTCPGAFLQKYSSGKRYRYPPADGFALKYDGEPVMKYLTLAPGTMLDRFGTDSGRFLSPFGTPYENRSLGPASLSSSPKYTDGTPYNFHVYRVLKDLTVQAGLIAPWFGQPGKGIQYVLSMEVSEAIRRGFLVETCKPGMVACGKEHKTNVPSTIICNARSRWEVETVCGTGQWCKLNLTDQAPSCQDKERFKLA
;
A
#
# COMPACT_ATOMS: atom_id res chain seq x y z
N MET A 1 -79.72 13.59 21.25
CA MET A 1 -78.75 12.85 22.08
C MET A 1 -78.47 11.52 21.42
N HIS A 2 -77.42 11.45 20.59
CA HIS A 2 -76.86 10.19 20.09
C HIS A 2 -75.36 10.27 20.35
N ALA A 3 -74.93 9.51 21.37
CA ALA A 3 -73.54 9.22 21.65
C ALA A 3 -73.11 7.98 20.83
N LEU A 4 -71.80 7.68 20.89
CA LEU A 4 -71.05 6.54 20.33
C LEU A 4 -70.20 6.94 19.09
N LEU A 5 -68.88 6.77 18.99
CA LEU A 5 -67.74 6.35 19.84
C LEU A 5 -66.49 6.65 18.97
N PRO A 6 -65.33 7.11 19.47
CA PRO A 6 -64.14 7.31 18.64
C PRO A 6 -63.43 5.98 18.40
N THR A 7 -63.19 5.62 17.14
CA THR A 7 -62.37 4.46 16.77
C THR A 7 -60.89 4.77 17.03
N LEU A 8 -60.31 4.16 18.05
CA LEU A 8 -58.86 4.09 18.23
C LEU A 8 -58.26 3.24 17.10
N SER A 9 -57.54 3.87 16.17
CA SER A 9 -56.65 3.18 15.24
C SER A 9 -55.38 2.78 15.98
N LEU A 10 -55.29 1.50 16.36
CA LEU A 10 -54.09 0.90 16.91
C LEU A 10 -53.10 0.64 15.76
N SER A 11 -52.20 1.58 15.50
CA SER A 11 -51.10 1.39 14.55
C SER A 11 -50.14 0.33 15.09
N VAL A 12 -50.26 -0.90 14.59
CA VAL A 12 -49.30 -1.98 14.84
C VAL A 12 -47.96 -1.58 14.20
N LEU A 13 -46.99 -1.21 15.03
CA LEU A 13 -45.59 -1.13 14.63
C LEU A 13 -45.14 -2.56 14.28
N LEU A 14 -45.01 -2.83 12.98
CA LEU A 14 -44.29 -4.01 12.50
C LEU A 14 -42.82 -3.84 12.91
N LEU A 15 -42.45 -4.42 14.06
CA LEU A 15 -41.06 -4.74 14.35
C LEU A 15 -40.64 -5.77 13.30
N ALA A 16 -40.06 -5.30 12.21
CA ALA A 16 -39.25 -6.15 11.34
C ALA A 16 -38.14 -6.72 12.23
N SER A 17 -38.30 -7.97 12.62
CA SER A 17 -37.24 -8.76 13.22
C SER A 17 -36.07 -8.75 12.24
N ALA A 18 -35.07 -7.90 12.50
CA ALA A 18 -33.80 -7.99 11.83
C ALA A 18 -33.21 -9.34 12.24
N SER A 19 -33.34 -10.33 11.36
CA SER A 19 -32.56 -11.56 11.47
C SER A 19 -31.09 -11.14 11.53
N PRO A 20 -30.28 -11.67 12.45
CA PRO A 20 -28.84 -11.45 12.38
C PRO A 20 -28.39 -11.93 11.00
N ILE A 21 -27.75 -11.04 10.25
CA ILE A 21 -27.04 -11.42 9.03
C ILE A 21 -26.06 -12.51 9.45
N SER A 22 -26.39 -13.76 9.12
CA SER A 22 -25.49 -14.87 9.26
C SER A 22 -24.27 -14.52 8.41
N ARG A 23 -23.11 -14.35 9.06
CA ARG A 23 -21.84 -14.21 8.36
C ARG A 23 -21.59 -15.55 7.69
N ASP A 24 -21.98 -15.67 6.43
CA ASP A 24 -21.66 -16.83 5.60
C ASP A 24 -20.14 -17.06 5.63
N GLY A 25 -19.74 -18.12 6.33
CA GLY A 25 -18.67 -19.03 5.93
C GLY A 25 -17.32 -18.46 5.50
N VAL A 26 -16.81 -17.39 6.12
CA VAL A 26 -15.37 -17.13 6.01
C VAL A 26 -14.68 -18.14 6.92
N ALA A 27 -14.21 -19.24 6.34
CA ALA A 27 -13.38 -20.21 7.04
C ALA A 27 -12.22 -19.47 7.71
N SER A 28 -12.26 -19.38 9.05
CA SER A 28 -11.18 -18.80 9.84
C SER A 28 -9.89 -19.54 9.49
N CYS A 29 -8.81 -18.81 9.23
CA CYS A 29 -7.54 -19.46 8.96
C CYS A 29 -7.08 -20.26 10.15
N ASP A 30 -6.86 -21.54 9.93
CA ASP A 30 -6.16 -22.39 10.88
C ASP A 30 -4.69 -21.93 10.94
N PRO A 31 -4.22 -21.42 12.10
CA PRO A 31 -2.83 -21.01 12.26
C PRO A 31 -1.85 -22.16 12.01
N ASN A 32 -2.24 -23.41 12.27
CA ASN A 32 -1.40 -24.60 12.06
C ASN A 32 -1.24 -24.95 10.58
N ASN A 33 -2.07 -24.37 9.70
CA ASN A 33 -2.03 -24.59 8.26
C ASN A 33 -2.15 -23.27 7.48
N PHE A 34 -1.52 -22.21 8.00
CA PHE A 34 -1.63 -20.86 7.47
C PHE A 34 -1.25 -20.75 5.98
N CYS A 35 -0.24 -21.50 5.54
CA CYS A 35 0.23 -21.49 4.15
C CYS A 35 -0.48 -22.50 3.24
N SER A 36 -1.54 -23.14 3.70
CA SER A 36 -2.35 -24.05 2.86
C SER A 36 -2.81 -23.37 1.58
N GLY A 37 -2.70 -24.09 0.46
CA GLY A 37 -3.08 -23.58 -0.87
C GLY A 37 -2.08 -22.58 -1.48
N VAL A 38 -1.03 -22.19 -0.76
CA VAL A 38 0.14 -21.54 -1.37
C VAL A 38 1.03 -22.67 -1.87
N GLY A 39 1.24 -22.76 -3.19
CA GLY A 39 2.24 -23.68 -3.75
C GLY A 39 3.66 -23.40 -3.20
N ASN A 40 4.69 -24.11 -3.69
CA ASN A 40 6.08 -24.07 -3.20
C ASN A 40 6.42 -22.99 -2.14
N THR A 41 6.35 -23.38 -0.88
CA THR A 41 6.55 -22.51 0.29
C THR A 41 8.01 -22.53 0.74
N SER A 42 8.91 -22.08 -0.12
CA SER A 42 10.33 -21.96 0.26
C SER A 42 10.51 -20.83 1.29
N PRO A 43 11.29 -21.03 2.36
CA PRO A 43 11.63 -19.95 3.30
C PRO A 43 12.21 -18.74 2.54
N GLY A 44 11.79 -17.54 2.92
CA GLY A 44 12.21 -16.35 2.21
C GLY A 44 11.63 -15.08 2.83
N PRO A 45 11.90 -13.92 2.20
CA PRO A 45 11.47 -12.63 2.73
C PRO A 45 9.96 -12.40 2.62
N TYR A 46 9.23 -13.28 1.95
CA TYR A 46 7.82 -13.13 1.65
C TYR A 46 6.98 -14.15 2.43
N THR A 47 5.77 -13.74 2.80
CA THR A 47 4.82 -14.61 3.49
C THR A 47 4.59 -15.90 2.69
N CYS A 48 4.71 -17.05 3.37
CA CYS A 48 4.63 -18.38 2.75
C CYS A 48 5.55 -18.59 1.54
N GLY A 49 6.67 -17.86 1.43
CA GLY A 49 7.62 -17.98 0.33
C GLY A 49 7.17 -17.39 -1.01
N ASN A 50 6.01 -16.73 -1.06
CA ASN A 50 5.43 -16.22 -2.30
C ASN A 50 5.43 -14.69 -2.31
N ASN A 51 6.07 -14.09 -3.32
CA ASN A 51 6.19 -12.63 -3.44
C ASN A 51 4.84 -11.89 -3.57
N LEU A 52 3.79 -12.55 -4.05
CA LEU A 52 2.43 -11.99 -4.09
C LEU A 52 1.76 -11.88 -2.71
N LEU A 53 2.39 -12.41 -1.66
CA LEU A 53 1.87 -12.35 -0.30
C LEU A 53 2.57 -11.29 0.56
N GLY A 54 3.45 -10.49 -0.03
CA GLY A 54 4.12 -9.38 0.64
C GLY A 54 5.21 -9.84 1.60
N PRO A 55 5.93 -8.91 2.24
CA PRO A 55 7.03 -9.25 3.12
C PRO A 55 6.54 -9.86 4.44
N VAL A 56 7.31 -10.79 5.02
CA VAL A 56 7.01 -11.36 6.35
C VAL A 56 6.97 -10.29 7.46
N GLY A 57 7.67 -9.17 7.22
CA GLY A 57 7.84 -8.06 8.15
C GLY A 57 6.61 -7.24 8.50
N LEU A 58 5.46 -7.43 7.85
CA LEU A 58 4.27 -6.56 8.02
C LEU A 58 3.69 -6.54 9.44
N GLN A 59 4.09 -7.47 10.30
CA GLN A 59 3.69 -7.53 11.71
C GLN A 59 4.72 -6.87 12.65
N ASN A 60 5.79 -6.28 12.12
CA ASN A 60 6.85 -5.71 12.93
C ASN A 60 6.38 -4.46 13.68
N VAL A 61 6.43 -4.53 15.02
CA VAL A 61 6.06 -3.44 15.93
C VAL A 61 6.88 -2.17 15.67
N ARG A 62 8.12 -2.26 15.18
CA ARG A 62 8.94 -1.09 14.82
C ARG A 62 8.42 -0.32 13.61
N ILE A 63 7.80 -0.99 12.64
CA ILE A 63 7.11 -0.30 11.53
C ILE A 63 5.92 0.48 12.11
N ARG A 64 5.20 -0.15 13.06
CA ARG A 64 3.99 0.39 13.68
C ARG A 64 4.28 1.49 14.71
N ALA A 65 5.43 1.46 15.36
CA ALA A 65 5.83 2.42 16.38
C ALA A 65 6.77 3.50 15.81
N GLY A 66 6.31 4.75 15.78
CA GLY A 66 7.17 5.92 15.58
C GLY A 66 7.61 6.24 14.15
N ASN A 67 7.10 5.52 13.14
CA ASN A 67 7.37 5.76 11.71
C ASN A 67 6.06 6.14 10.97
N ILE A 68 6.15 6.93 9.89
CA ILE A 68 5.01 7.30 9.02
C ILE A 68 4.23 6.09 8.52
N LEU A 69 4.93 4.97 8.28
CA LEU A 69 4.28 3.75 7.82
C LEU A 69 3.40 3.10 8.88
N GLY A 70 3.64 3.32 10.17
CA GLY A 70 2.79 2.78 11.23
C GLY A 70 1.35 3.25 11.08
N GLN A 71 1.17 4.58 11.05
CA GLN A 71 -0.14 5.20 10.84
C GLN A 71 -0.82 4.77 9.54
N ILE A 72 -0.05 4.59 8.47
CA ILE A 72 -0.58 4.14 7.17
C ILE A 72 -1.01 2.66 7.21
N LEU A 73 -0.41 1.84 8.08
CA LEU A 73 -0.65 0.39 8.15
C LEU A 73 -1.48 -0.04 9.38
N ASP A 74 -1.91 0.88 10.24
CA ASP A 74 -2.53 0.57 11.54
C ASP A 74 -3.74 -0.37 11.44
N ASN A 75 -4.58 -0.22 10.41
CA ASN A 75 -5.76 -1.05 10.19
C ASN A 75 -5.59 -2.09 9.07
N TYR A 76 -4.38 -2.22 8.53
CA TYR A 76 -4.14 -3.09 7.39
C TYR A 76 -4.00 -4.56 7.83
N HIS A 77 -4.92 -5.39 7.32
CA HIS A 77 -4.91 -6.83 7.51
C HIS A 77 -4.71 -7.50 6.13
N PRO A 78 -3.50 -8.00 5.80
CA PRO A 78 -3.14 -8.44 4.43
C PRO A 78 -4.10 -9.41 3.76
N PHE A 79 -4.75 -10.27 4.55
CA PHE A 79 -5.67 -11.29 4.05
C PHE A 79 -7.11 -11.10 4.56
N ALA A 80 -7.37 -10.03 5.35
CA ALA A 80 -8.69 -9.55 5.77
C ALA A 80 -9.74 -10.66 6.06
N GLY A 81 -9.39 -11.60 6.94
CA GLY A 81 -10.27 -12.71 7.34
C GLY A 81 -10.13 -14.00 6.52
N THR A 82 -9.33 -13.99 5.45
CA THR A 82 -9.01 -15.16 4.62
C THR A 82 -7.55 -15.60 4.81
N CYS A 83 -7.14 -16.67 4.13
CA CYS A 83 -5.78 -17.22 4.21
C CYS A 83 -4.97 -16.95 2.94
N PRO A 84 -3.63 -16.95 3.02
CA PRO A 84 -2.73 -16.83 1.87
C PRO A 84 -3.16 -17.57 0.60
N GLY A 85 -3.48 -18.88 0.69
CA GLY A 85 -3.90 -19.66 -0.48
C GLY A 85 -5.22 -19.17 -1.10
N ALA A 86 -6.22 -18.89 -0.26
CA ALA A 86 -7.51 -18.35 -0.70
C ALA A 86 -7.37 -16.95 -1.31
N PHE A 87 -6.50 -16.11 -0.74
CA PHE A 87 -6.15 -14.80 -1.30
C PHE A 87 -5.57 -14.93 -2.71
N LEU A 88 -4.60 -15.83 -2.92
CA LEU A 88 -4.03 -16.07 -4.25
C LEU A 88 -5.06 -16.62 -5.22
N GLN A 89 -5.87 -17.60 -4.81
CA GLN A 89 -6.93 -18.16 -5.64
C GLN A 89 -7.89 -17.09 -6.16
N LYS A 90 -8.26 -16.13 -5.30
CA LYS A 90 -9.18 -15.04 -5.65
C LYS A 90 -8.52 -13.96 -6.50
N TYR A 91 -7.31 -13.54 -6.15
CA TYR A 91 -6.72 -12.30 -6.65
C TYR A 91 -5.50 -12.48 -7.55
N SER A 92 -5.11 -13.69 -7.92
CA SER A 92 -3.96 -13.91 -8.79
C SER A 92 -4.23 -14.87 -9.94
N SER A 93 -3.33 -14.84 -10.92
CA SER A 93 -3.21 -15.85 -11.96
C SER A 93 -1.72 -16.10 -12.18
N GLY A 94 -1.24 -17.26 -11.76
CA GLY A 94 0.18 -17.58 -11.73
C GLY A 94 0.97 -16.60 -10.85
N LYS A 95 1.91 -15.85 -11.44
CA LYS A 95 2.81 -14.93 -10.75
C LYS A 95 2.36 -13.46 -10.78
N ARG A 96 1.10 -13.19 -11.16
CA ARG A 96 0.56 -11.83 -11.32
C ARG A 96 -0.76 -11.67 -10.58
N TYR A 97 -0.99 -10.48 -10.05
CA TYR A 97 -2.31 -10.11 -9.54
C TYR A 97 -3.32 -9.91 -10.67
N ARG A 98 -4.59 -10.17 -10.35
CA ARG A 98 -5.77 -9.73 -11.08
C ARG A 98 -6.20 -8.39 -10.47
N TYR A 99 -6.04 -7.32 -11.23
CA TYR A 99 -6.43 -5.96 -10.82
C TYR A 99 -7.90 -5.69 -11.12
N PRO A 100 -8.54 -4.72 -10.42
CA PRO A 100 -9.89 -4.30 -10.73
C PRO A 100 -9.98 -3.66 -12.13
N PRO A 101 -11.18 -3.63 -12.75
CA PRO A 101 -11.39 -2.89 -13.99
C PRO A 101 -11.30 -1.37 -13.76
N ALA A 102 -11.37 -0.59 -14.85
CA ALA A 102 -11.46 0.87 -14.84
C ALA A 102 -10.43 1.55 -13.92
N ASP A 103 -9.17 1.08 -13.98
CA ASP A 103 -8.08 1.61 -13.15
C ASP A 103 -8.36 1.58 -11.64
N GLY A 104 -9.26 0.72 -11.18
CA GLY A 104 -9.63 0.59 -9.78
C GLY A 104 -10.45 1.75 -9.23
N PHE A 105 -11.01 2.62 -10.07
CA PHE A 105 -12.00 3.59 -9.61
C PHE A 105 -13.29 2.89 -9.17
N ALA A 106 -13.95 3.43 -8.15
CA ALA A 106 -15.31 3.05 -7.80
C ALA A 106 -16.22 3.24 -9.02
N LEU A 107 -17.17 2.34 -9.24
CA LEU A 107 -18.06 2.38 -10.39
C LEU A 107 -19.44 2.89 -10.00
N LYS A 108 -20.09 3.60 -10.92
CA LYS A 108 -21.53 3.88 -10.90
C LYS A 108 -22.33 2.63 -11.24
N TYR A 109 -23.67 2.71 -11.14
CA TYR A 109 -24.58 1.61 -11.49
C TYR A 109 -24.51 1.18 -12.97
N ASP A 110 -24.12 2.09 -13.86
CA ASP A 110 -23.94 1.84 -15.30
C ASP A 110 -22.55 1.28 -15.64
N GLY A 111 -21.66 1.11 -14.65
CA GLY A 111 -20.30 0.61 -14.84
C GLY A 111 -19.26 1.68 -15.16
N GLU A 112 -19.64 2.95 -15.28
CA GLU A 112 -18.70 4.04 -15.51
C GLU A 112 -17.91 4.39 -14.22
N PRO A 113 -16.61 4.74 -14.33
CA PRO A 113 -15.82 5.12 -13.17
C PRO A 113 -16.29 6.45 -12.57
N VAL A 114 -16.34 6.49 -11.25
CA VAL A 114 -16.57 7.69 -10.42
C VAL A 114 -15.25 8.43 -10.28
N MET A 115 -14.90 9.20 -11.30
CA MET A 115 -13.70 10.03 -11.36
C MET A 115 -13.98 11.40 -11.98
N LYS A 116 -13.06 12.34 -11.78
CA LYS A 116 -13.04 13.66 -12.43
C LYS A 116 -11.60 14.06 -12.75
N TYR A 117 -11.42 14.93 -13.74
CA TYR A 117 -10.16 15.65 -13.89
C TYR A 117 -10.01 16.68 -12.77
N LEU A 118 -8.85 16.69 -12.12
CA LEU A 118 -8.51 17.60 -11.04
C LEU A 118 -7.10 18.15 -11.29
N THR A 119 -6.92 19.45 -11.12
CA THR A 119 -5.59 20.07 -11.12
C THR A 119 -5.08 20.15 -9.68
N LEU A 120 -3.99 19.43 -9.41
CA LEU A 120 -3.28 19.51 -8.13
C LEU A 120 -2.39 20.75 -8.15
N ALA A 121 -2.56 21.62 -7.15
CA ALA A 121 -1.79 22.84 -7.01
C ALA A 121 -0.35 22.57 -6.51
N PRO A 122 0.60 23.47 -6.78
CA PRO A 122 1.95 23.41 -6.21
C PRO A 122 1.90 23.29 -4.68
N GLY A 123 2.80 22.48 -4.13
CA GLY A 123 2.86 22.20 -2.70
C GLY A 123 2.00 21.03 -2.24
N THR A 124 1.08 20.51 -3.07
CA THR A 124 0.30 19.31 -2.75
C THR A 124 1.23 18.13 -2.48
N MET A 125 0.99 17.43 -1.36
CA MET A 125 1.78 16.27 -0.93
C MET A 125 1.08 14.97 -1.33
N LEU A 126 1.83 14.10 -2.01
CA LEU A 126 1.38 12.82 -2.53
C LEU A 126 2.28 11.70 -2.01
N ASP A 127 1.78 10.48 -2.00
CA ASP A 127 2.59 9.29 -1.78
C ASP A 127 2.18 8.12 -2.67
N ARG A 128 3.04 7.09 -2.71
CA ARG A 128 2.82 5.87 -3.48
C ARG A 128 3.54 4.68 -2.84
N PHE A 129 2.92 3.50 -2.94
CA PHE A 129 3.58 2.21 -2.80
C PHE A 129 3.85 1.63 -4.19
N GLY A 130 5.11 1.54 -4.59
CA GLY A 130 5.49 1.12 -5.94
C GLY A 130 6.55 2.00 -6.57
N THR A 131 7.27 1.43 -7.55
CA THR A 131 8.29 2.14 -8.34
C THR A 131 7.70 3.33 -9.11
N ASP A 132 8.58 4.23 -9.52
CA ASP A 132 8.30 5.45 -10.28
C ASP A 132 7.84 5.22 -11.73
N SER A 133 7.97 3.99 -12.26
CA SER A 133 7.34 3.56 -13.52
C SER A 133 5.81 3.44 -13.44
N GLY A 134 5.23 3.51 -12.24
CA GLY A 134 3.77 3.55 -12.06
C GLY A 134 3.17 4.94 -12.29
N ARG A 135 1.83 5.00 -12.32
CA ARG A 135 1.07 6.25 -12.54
C ARG A 135 0.02 6.57 -11.47
N PHE A 136 -0.07 5.76 -10.41
CA PHE A 136 -1.10 5.89 -9.37
C PHE A 136 -0.49 6.47 -8.10
N LEU A 137 -1.07 7.55 -7.57
CA LEU A 137 -0.68 8.16 -6.31
C LEU A 137 -1.91 8.31 -5.42
N SER A 138 -1.69 8.60 -4.15
CA SER A 138 -2.75 9.00 -3.22
C SER A 138 -2.37 10.31 -2.54
N PRO A 139 -3.33 11.02 -1.92
CA PRO A 139 -3.00 12.03 -0.92
C PRO A 139 -2.04 11.44 0.12
N PHE A 140 -1.00 12.20 0.47
CA PHE A 140 -0.04 11.78 1.47
C PHE A 140 -0.71 11.31 2.77
N GLY A 141 -0.29 10.16 3.30
CA GLY A 141 -0.81 9.57 4.53
C GLY A 141 -2.11 8.77 4.36
N THR A 142 -2.58 8.54 3.13
CA THR A 142 -3.77 7.69 2.90
C THR A 142 -3.53 6.29 3.51
N PRO A 143 -4.43 5.77 4.38
CA PRO A 143 -4.27 4.43 4.95
C PRO A 143 -4.18 3.34 3.87
N TYR A 144 -3.37 2.30 4.10
CA TYR A 144 -3.08 1.28 3.09
C TYR A 144 -4.32 0.48 2.68
N GLU A 145 -5.18 0.14 3.63
CA GLU A 145 -6.47 -0.50 3.42
C GLU A 145 -7.42 0.35 2.56
N ASN A 146 -7.22 1.67 2.57
CA ASN A 146 -7.99 2.59 1.73
C ASN A 146 -7.48 2.68 0.29
N ARG A 147 -6.34 2.04 -0.01
CA ARG A 147 -5.71 2.04 -1.35
C ARG A 147 -6.06 0.81 -2.18
N SER A 148 -6.65 -0.22 -1.56
CA SER A 148 -6.93 -1.52 -2.20
C SER A 148 -5.72 -2.05 -2.98
N LEU A 149 -4.55 -2.02 -2.34
CA LEU A 149 -3.31 -2.60 -2.85
C LEU A 149 -3.07 -3.98 -2.24
N GLY A 150 -2.50 -4.88 -3.04
CA GLY A 150 -2.12 -6.22 -2.57
C GLY A 150 -0.86 -6.17 -1.71
N PRO A 151 -0.60 -7.20 -0.87
CA PRO A 151 0.56 -7.23 0.02
C PRO A 151 1.93 -7.04 -0.68
N ALA A 152 2.06 -7.44 -1.95
CA ALA A 152 3.31 -7.30 -2.70
C ALA A 152 3.70 -5.84 -2.96
N SER A 153 2.77 -4.89 -2.92
CA SER A 153 3.11 -3.47 -3.10
C SER A 153 3.96 -2.92 -1.94
N LEU A 154 4.01 -3.62 -0.79
CA LEU A 154 4.90 -3.31 0.34
C LEU A 154 6.28 -3.98 0.23
N SER A 155 6.56 -4.70 -0.86
CA SER A 155 7.81 -5.43 -1.03
C SER A 155 8.89 -4.57 -1.67
N SER A 156 10.01 -4.38 -0.97
CA SER A 156 11.27 -3.91 -1.56
C SER A 156 12.04 -5.12 -2.10
N SER A 157 11.70 -5.56 -3.31
CA SER A 157 12.43 -6.64 -3.98
C SER A 157 13.85 -6.18 -4.33
N PRO A 158 14.93 -6.90 -3.96
CA PRO A 158 16.30 -6.53 -4.35
C PRO A 158 16.49 -6.36 -5.87
N LYS A 159 15.63 -6.98 -6.67
CA LYS A 159 15.66 -6.88 -8.14
C LYS A 159 15.17 -5.52 -8.66
N TYR A 160 14.28 -4.86 -7.94
CA TYR A 160 13.58 -3.65 -8.39
C TYR A 160 13.50 -2.55 -7.31
N THR A 161 14.26 -2.69 -6.23
CA THR A 161 14.33 -1.70 -5.15
C THR A 161 15.29 -0.60 -5.54
N ASP A 162 14.87 0.64 -5.34
CA ASP A 162 15.72 1.82 -5.41
C ASP A 162 16.39 2.13 -4.06
N GLY A 163 16.21 1.26 -3.07
CA GLY A 163 16.71 1.45 -1.71
C GLY A 163 15.67 2.03 -0.74
N THR A 164 14.44 2.25 -1.19
CA THR A 164 13.35 2.77 -0.35
C THR A 164 12.62 1.66 0.42
N PRO A 165 12.53 1.74 1.76
CA PRO A 165 11.78 0.78 2.57
C PRO A 165 10.31 0.69 2.18
N TYR A 166 9.82 -0.54 2.10
CA TYR A 166 8.43 -0.88 1.78
C TYR A 166 7.92 -0.30 0.46
N ASN A 167 8.82 0.10 -0.44
CA ASN A 167 8.48 0.73 -1.71
C ASN A 167 7.63 2.00 -1.53
N PHE A 168 7.81 2.72 -0.41
CA PHE A 168 6.99 3.86 -0.02
C PHE A 168 7.66 5.20 -0.35
N HIS A 169 7.11 5.89 -1.33
CA HIS A 169 7.64 7.14 -1.87
C HIS A 169 6.74 8.32 -1.53
N VAL A 170 7.34 9.48 -1.32
CA VAL A 170 6.63 10.74 -1.03
C VAL A 170 7.01 11.77 -2.08
N TYR A 171 6.02 12.48 -2.61
CA TYR A 171 6.22 13.48 -3.63
C TYR A 171 5.56 14.81 -3.26
N ARG A 172 6.14 15.90 -3.76
CA ARG A 172 5.54 17.23 -3.73
C ARG A 172 5.29 17.70 -5.15
N VAL A 173 4.09 18.22 -5.40
CA VAL A 173 3.75 18.90 -6.67
C VAL A 173 4.49 20.24 -6.76
N LEU A 174 5.17 20.50 -7.87
CA LEU A 174 5.95 21.73 -8.10
C LEU A 174 5.24 22.75 -9.00
N LYS A 175 4.36 22.29 -9.89
CA LYS A 175 3.52 23.12 -10.77
C LYS A 175 2.19 22.40 -10.99
N ASP A 176 1.18 23.14 -11.44
CA ASP A 176 -0.15 22.62 -11.73
C ASP A 176 -0.09 21.28 -12.48
N LEU A 177 -0.62 20.23 -11.85
CA LEU A 177 -0.59 18.87 -12.36
C LEU A 177 -2.01 18.34 -12.50
N THR A 178 -2.48 18.17 -13.73
CA THR A 178 -3.80 17.60 -14.00
C THR A 178 -3.76 16.08 -13.87
N VAL A 179 -4.70 15.53 -13.11
CA VAL A 179 -4.83 14.10 -12.81
C VAL A 179 -6.27 13.64 -12.98
N GLN A 180 -6.49 12.35 -13.15
CA GLN A 180 -7.79 11.74 -12.89
C GLN A 180 -7.88 11.45 -11.38
N ALA A 181 -8.86 12.05 -10.70
CA ALA A 181 -9.08 11.90 -9.28
C ALA A 181 -10.42 11.20 -9.01
N GLY A 182 -10.44 10.22 -8.12
CA GLY A 182 -11.65 9.47 -7.81
C GLY A 182 -11.49 8.51 -6.64
N LEU A 183 -12.62 7.96 -6.20
CA LEU A 183 -12.63 6.97 -5.11
C LEU A 183 -12.06 5.65 -5.61
N ILE A 184 -11.31 4.97 -4.74
CA ILE A 184 -10.75 3.64 -4.99
C ILE A 184 -11.81 2.59 -4.68
N ALA A 185 -12.07 1.68 -5.62
CA ALA A 185 -12.96 0.54 -5.43
C ALA A 185 -12.37 -0.47 -4.44
N PRO A 186 -13.21 -1.18 -3.64
CA PRO A 186 -12.73 -2.26 -2.79
C PRO A 186 -12.08 -3.36 -3.63
N TRP A 187 -10.87 -3.76 -3.27
CA TRP A 187 -10.13 -4.85 -3.91
C TRP A 187 -9.10 -5.47 -2.96
N PHE A 188 -8.54 -6.63 -3.32
CA PHE A 188 -7.57 -7.38 -2.49
C PHE A 188 -8.01 -7.60 -1.02
N GLY A 189 -9.32 -7.71 -0.77
CA GLY A 189 -9.88 -7.89 0.57
C GLY A 189 -9.89 -6.60 1.42
N GLN A 190 -9.49 -5.47 0.85
CA GLN A 190 -9.46 -4.18 1.52
C GLN A 190 -10.66 -3.31 1.12
N PRO A 191 -11.14 -2.42 2.00
CA PRO A 191 -12.33 -1.60 1.75
C PRO A 191 -12.15 -0.57 0.64
N GLY A 192 -10.93 -0.12 0.35
CA GLY A 192 -10.72 0.99 -0.58
C GLY A 192 -11.29 2.29 -0.01
N LYS A 193 -12.04 3.04 -0.83
CA LYS A 193 -12.67 4.34 -0.46
C LYS A 193 -11.70 5.50 -0.23
N GLY A 194 -10.40 5.28 -0.31
CA GLY A 194 -9.42 6.36 -0.44
C GLY A 194 -9.58 7.09 -1.78
N ILE A 195 -8.91 8.23 -1.91
CA ILE A 195 -8.79 8.92 -3.19
C ILE A 195 -7.51 8.45 -3.87
N GLN A 196 -7.60 8.11 -5.15
CA GLN A 196 -6.43 7.96 -6.02
C GLN A 196 -6.34 9.11 -7.01
N TYR A 197 -5.10 9.44 -7.35
CA TYR A 197 -4.72 10.31 -8.44
C TYR A 197 -4.00 9.47 -9.50
N VAL A 198 -4.57 9.40 -10.68
CA VAL A 198 -4.00 8.68 -11.82
C VAL A 198 -3.43 9.69 -12.79
N LEU A 199 -2.12 9.65 -12.98
CA LEU A 199 -1.41 10.50 -13.94
C LEU A 199 -1.62 9.99 -15.37
N SER A 200 -1.53 10.90 -16.33
CA SER A 200 -1.47 10.58 -17.76
C SER A 200 -0.06 10.15 -18.22
N MET A 201 0.90 10.07 -17.28
CA MET A 201 2.31 9.73 -17.51
C MET A 201 2.84 8.92 -16.31
N GLU A 202 4.01 8.31 -16.45
CA GLU A 202 4.71 7.68 -15.32
C GLU A 202 5.16 8.74 -14.30
N VAL A 203 5.34 8.33 -13.04
CA VAL A 203 5.86 9.22 -12.00
C VAL A 203 7.29 9.68 -12.32
N SER A 204 8.12 8.78 -12.86
CA SER A 204 9.48 9.08 -13.36
C SER A 204 9.47 10.25 -14.35
N GLU A 205 8.52 10.22 -15.28
CA GLU A 205 8.32 11.24 -16.30
C GLU A 205 7.80 12.56 -15.70
N ALA A 206 6.87 12.49 -14.74
CA ALA A 206 6.38 13.65 -14.02
C ALA A 206 7.50 14.35 -13.22
N ILE A 207 8.43 13.58 -12.64
CA ILE A 207 9.63 14.12 -11.98
C ILE A 207 10.55 14.79 -13.00
N ARG A 208 10.90 14.09 -14.08
CA ARG A 208 11.78 14.59 -15.13
C ARG A 208 11.27 15.88 -15.78
N ARG A 209 9.95 16.02 -15.92
CA ARG A 209 9.29 17.23 -16.45
C ARG A 209 9.07 18.32 -15.40
N GLY A 210 9.49 18.11 -14.16
CA GLY A 210 9.39 19.07 -13.07
C GLY A 210 7.97 19.31 -12.55
N PHE A 211 7.05 18.35 -12.72
CA PHE A 211 5.74 18.39 -12.07
C PHE A 211 5.80 17.88 -10.64
N LEU A 212 6.63 16.87 -10.40
CA LEU A 212 6.85 16.27 -9.08
C LEU A 212 8.31 16.39 -8.69
N VAL A 213 8.55 16.43 -7.38
CA VAL A 213 9.86 16.13 -6.80
C VAL A 213 9.66 15.09 -5.73
N GLU A 214 10.53 14.08 -5.71
CA GLU A 214 10.57 13.14 -4.60
C GLU A 214 11.13 13.84 -3.37
N THR A 215 10.48 13.63 -2.24
CA THR A 215 10.83 14.18 -0.94
C THR A 215 10.73 13.06 0.09
N CYS A 216 10.89 13.40 1.36
CA CYS A 216 10.84 12.44 2.44
C CYS A 216 10.18 13.06 3.67
N LYS A 217 9.66 12.21 4.55
CA LYS A 217 9.19 12.65 5.86
C LYS A 217 10.35 12.56 6.86
N PRO A 218 10.58 13.58 7.70
CA PRO A 218 11.59 13.53 8.75
C PRO A 218 11.55 12.21 9.54
N GLY A 219 12.72 11.62 9.77
CA GLY A 219 12.87 10.33 10.46
C GLY A 219 12.74 9.09 9.59
N MET A 220 12.34 9.22 8.31
CA MET A 220 12.48 8.11 7.36
C MET A 220 13.96 7.78 7.17
N VAL A 221 14.28 6.50 7.12
CA VAL A 221 15.61 5.97 6.79
C VAL A 221 15.54 5.16 5.51
N ALA A 222 16.59 5.16 4.69
CA ALA A 222 16.63 4.41 3.44
C ALA A 222 18.07 4.07 3.05
N CYS A 223 18.22 3.30 1.97
CA CYS A 223 19.48 3.17 1.27
C CYS A 223 19.60 4.25 0.19
N GLY A 224 20.79 4.84 0.08
CA GLY A 224 21.09 5.86 -0.92
C GLY A 224 22.57 5.91 -1.22
N LYS A 225 23.02 7.08 -1.66
CA LYS A 225 24.42 7.35 -1.97
C LYS A 225 24.82 8.74 -1.48
N GLU A 226 26.07 8.88 -1.08
CA GLU A 226 26.64 10.20 -0.78
C GLU A 226 26.74 11.01 -2.08
N HIS A 227 26.32 12.28 -2.02
CA HIS A 227 26.05 13.09 -3.20
C HIS A 227 27.31 13.43 -4.03
N LYS A 228 28.49 13.58 -3.40
CA LYS A 228 29.72 14.04 -4.07
C LYS A 228 30.55 12.88 -4.64
N THR A 229 30.57 11.77 -3.93
CA THR A 229 31.43 10.59 -4.12
C THR A 229 30.65 9.43 -4.72
N ASN A 230 29.31 9.50 -4.71
CA ASN A 230 28.42 8.45 -5.20
C ASN A 230 28.62 7.10 -4.47
N VAL A 231 29.17 7.14 -3.25
CA VAL A 231 29.42 5.94 -2.42
C VAL A 231 28.11 5.47 -1.78
N PRO A 232 27.78 4.16 -1.83
CA PRO A 232 26.61 3.61 -1.15
C PRO A 232 26.56 4.03 0.32
N SER A 233 25.40 4.40 0.82
CA SER A 233 25.24 4.95 2.18
C SER A 233 23.87 4.63 2.76
N THR A 234 23.75 4.59 4.08
CA THR A 234 22.45 4.79 4.74
C THR A 234 22.13 6.28 4.74
N ILE A 235 20.87 6.62 4.51
CA ILE A 235 20.38 7.99 4.49
C ILE A 235 19.20 8.15 5.44
N ILE A 236 19.10 9.33 6.05
CA ILE A 236 18.00 9.72 6.92
C ILE A 236 17.36 11.00 6.39
N CYS A 237 16.05 11.10 6.51
CA CYS A 237 15.33 12.31 6.20
C CYS A 237 15.38 13.28 7.37
N ASN A 238 15.96 14.46 7.16
CA ASN A 238 16.08 15.48 8.18
C ASN A 238 14.76 16.25 8.41
N ALA A 239 14.76 17.17 9.38
CA ALA A 239 13.61 18.03 9.71
C ALA A 239 13.15 18.96 8.58
N ARG A 240 13.95 19.13 7.51
CA ARG A 240 13.65 19.94 6.33
C ARG A 240 13.13 19.11 5.15
N SER A 241 12.76 17.84 5.38
CA SER A 241 12.31 16.92 4.32
C SER A 241 13.34 16.72 3.21
N ARG A 242 14.63 16.67 3.58
CA ARG A 242 15.74 16.35 2.68
C ARG A 242 16.51 15.14 3.20
N TRP A 243 16.92 14.29 2.26
CA TRP A 243 17.81 13.18 2.54
C TRP A 243 19.22 13.69 2.91
N GLU A 244 19.75 13.17 4.00
CA GLU A 244 21.12 13.39 4.45
C GLU A 244 21.80 12.04 4.67
N VAL A 245 23.11 12.00 4.44
CA VAL A 245 23.89 10.79 4.71
C VAL A 245 24.02 10.59 6.20
N GLU A 246 23.65 9.41 6.66
CA GLU A 246 23.82 8.99 8.05
C GLU A 246 25.11 8.19 8.20
N THR A 247 25.32 7.16 7.37
CA THR A 247 26.54 6.35 7.35
C THR A 247 26.99 6.09 5.93
N VAL A 248 28.24 6.45 5.61
CA VAL A 248 28.90 6.07 4.35
C VAL A 248 29.38 4.62 4.47
N CYS A 249 29.04 3.76 3.51
CA CYS A 249 29.48 2.37 3.54
C CYS A 249 30.98 2.23 3.23
N GLY A 250 31.63 1.27 3.88
CA GLY A 250 33.05 0.99 3.69
C GLY A 250 33.38 0.42 2.30
N THR A 251 34.68 0.33 2.00
CA THR A 251 35.17 -0.27 0.75
C THR A 251 34.64 -1.69 0.58
N GLY A 252 33.97 -1.97 -0.54
CA GLY A 252 33.37 -3.29 -0.82
C GLY A 252 31.98 -3.51 -0.20
N GLN A 253 31.47 -2.53 0.55
CA GLN A 253 30.14 -2.58 1.15
C GLN A 253 29.11 -1.84 0.30
N TRP A 254 27.86 -2.26 0.44
CA TRP A 254 26.69 -1.65 -0.16
C TRP A 254 25.60 -1.49 0.89
N CYS A 255 24.79 -0.44 0.77
CA CYS A 255 23.59 -0.34 1.59
C CYS A 255 22.55 -1.34 1.12
N LYS A 256 22.00 -2.11 2.06
CA LYS A 256 20.92 -3.06 1.82
C LYS A 256 19.84 -2.90 2.88
N LEU A 257 18.59 -3.03 2.44
CA LEU A 257 17.46 -3.11 3.36
C LEU A 257 17.39 -4.50 3.97
N ASN A 258 17.26 -4.58 5.29
CA ASN A 258 16.97 -5.82 5.98
C ASN A 258 15.64 -6.39 5.48
N LEU A 259 15.63 -7.68 5.14
CA LEU A 259 14.45 -8.30 4.53
C LEU A 259 13.23 -8.36 5.47
N THR A 260 13.45 -8.29 6.78
CA THR A 260 12.41 -8.41 7.80
C THR A 260 11.86 -7.05 8.21
N ASP A 261 12.72 -6.09 8.56
CA ASP A 261 12.29 -4.79 9.09
C ASP A 261 12.57 -3.61 8.14
N GLN A 262 13.16 -3.89 6.98
CA GLN A 262 13.53 -2.92 5.96
C GLN A 262 14.42 -1.79 6.50
N ALA A 263 15.09 -1.99 7.64
CA ALA A 263 16.09 -1.06 8.12
C ALA A 263 17.31 -1.10 7.19
N PRO A 264 17.84 0.05 6.74
CA PRO A 264 19.03 0.10 5.92
C PRO A 264 20.27 -0.22 6.76
N SER A 265 21.20 -1.00 6.20
CA SER A 265 22.53 -1.18 6.77
C SER A 265 23.59 -1.40 5.69
N CYS A 266 24.82 -1.00 5.97
CA CYS A 266 25.97 -1.32 5.12
C CYS A 266 26.36 -2.79 5.31
N GLN A 267 26.39 -3.54 4.22
CA GLN A 267 26.73 -4.96 4.21
C GLN A 267 27.78 -5.22 3.14
N ASP A 268 28.66 -6.17 3.39
CA ASP A 268 29.62 -6.62 2.38
C ASP A 268 28.87 -7.13 1.15
N LYS A 269 29.41 -6.84 -0.04
CA LYS A 269 28.89 -7.40 -1.28
C LYS A 269 29.09 -8.92 -1.22
N GLU A 270 28.07 -9.66 -0.75
CA GLU A 270 28.12 -11.11 -0.80
C GLU A 270 28.45 -11.53 -2.24
N ARG A 271 29.62 -12.15 -2.43
CA ARG A 271 29.90 -12.88 -3.67
C ARG A 271 28.93 -14.05 -3.69
N PHE A 272 27.75 -13.86 -4.30
CA PHE A 272 26.87 -14.97 -4.59
C PHE A 272 27.61 -15.95 -5.51
N LYS A 273 28.22 -16.98 -4.91
CA LYS A 273 28.33 -18.28 -5.56
C LYS A 273 26.89 -18.77 -5.65
N LEU A 274 26.31 -18.63 -6.84
CA LEU A 274 25.14 -19.41 -7.22
C LEU A 274 25.55 -20.88 -7.04
N ALA A 275 24.97 -21.54 -6.02
CA ALA A 275 24.93 -22.99 -5.91
C ALA A 275 23.58 -23.47 -6.44
#